data_AF-A0A8H5L401-F1
#
_entry.id   AF-A0A8H5L401-F1
#
_cell.length_a   1.000
_cell.length_b   1.000
_cell.length_c   1.000
_cell.angle_alpha   90.00
_cell.angle_beta   90.00
_cell.angle_gamma   90.00
#
_symmetry.space_group_name_H-M   'P 1'
#
loop_
_entity.id
_entity.type
_entity.pdbx_description
1 polymer ?
#
loop_
_entity_poly.entity_id
_entity_poly.type
_entity_poly.pdbx_seq_one_letter_code
_entity_poly.pdbx_strand_id
1 'polypeptide(L)'
;MYQQNNWRKGRAAIWDDVTVLAPDALYQYSSDRGLLERQFESMYTWLEQVVDRAPDGLWNPEKWQLADWLDPSAPPEDTGNGRTDNILVANAYLVYITLVFSKLCSVLGKRELAVKYAQDGERLKALLQRRYITAEGNLMSTSQTGLGFAIRFGLYPENKEQRKTAGKALDRLARTARFHISTGFARTPLIPHALSDISRA
;
A
#
# COMPACT_ATOMS: atom_id res chain seq x y z
N MET A 1 20.87 -4.23 32.75
CA MET A 1 19.52 -3.67 32.58
C MET A 1 18.91 -4.36 31.38
N TYR A 2 17.82 -5.13 31.58
CA TYR A 2 17.10 -5.73 30.47
C TYR A 2 16.49 -4.62 29.61
N GLN A 3 16.91 -4.51 28.34
CA GLN A 3 16.20 -3.70 27.35
C GLN A 3 14.80 -4.31 27.23
N GLN A 4 13.79 -3.58 27.71
CA GLN A 4 12.40 -3.95 27.47
C GLN A 4 12.19 -3.99 25.95
N ASN A 5 11.75 -5.15 25.47
CA ASN A 5 11.41 -5.40 24.08
C ASN A 5 10.21 -4.52 23.70
N ASN A 6 10.47 -3.31 23.21
CA ASN A 6 9.48 -2.34 22.74
C ASN A 6 8.99 -2.71 21.32
N TRP A 7 8.51 -3.93 21.12
CA TRP A 7 7.70 -4.24 19.94
C TRP A 7 6.41 -3.44 20.09
N ARG A 8 6.33 -2.33 19.34
CA ARG A 8 5.24 -1.36 19.40
C ARG A 8 3.94 -2.11 19.10
N LYS A 9 3.10 -2.29 20.12
CA LYS A 9 1.78 -2.91 20.01
C LYS A 9 0.88 -1.95 19.25
N GLY A 10 0.55 -2.26 18.00
CA GLY A 10 -0.28 -1.40 17.17
C GLY A 10 -0.70 -2.09 15.89
N ARG A 11 -1.77 -1.58 15.30
CA ARG A 11 -2.28 -2.03 14.00
C ARG A 11 -1.39 -1.45 12.90
N ALA A 12 -0.84 -2.30 12.06
CA ALA A 12 0.09 -1.91 11.02
C ALA A 12 -0.46 -2.30 9.64
N ALA A 13 -0.62 -1.29 8.78
CA ALA A 13 -0.83 -1.52 7.36
C ALA A 13 0.29 -2.41 6.81
N ILE A 14 0.01 -3.18 5.75
CA ILE A 14 0.84 -4.28 5.20
C ILE A 14 0.81 -5.55 6.05
N TRP A 15 1.14 -5.46 7.34
CA TRP A 15 1.24 -6.63 8.21
C TRP A 15 -0.11 -7.21 8.56
N ASP A 16 -1.02 -6.37 9.07
CA ASP A 16 -2.38 -6.80 9.40
C ASP A 16 -3.29 -6.81 8.16
N ASP A 17 -2.90 -6.11 7.09
CA ASP A 17 -3.54 -6.19 5.78
C ASP A 17 -3.46 -7.59 5.15
N VAL A 18 -2.61 -8.48 5.69
CA VAL A 18 -2.59 -9.91 5.35
C VAL A 18 -3.98 -10.55 5.51
N THR A 19 -4.81 -10.01 6.40
CA THR A 19 -6.21 -10.44 6.60
C THR A 19 -7.03 -10.36 5.32
N VAL A 20 -6.72 -9.42 4.40
CA VAL A 20 -7.33 -9.27 3.08
C VAL A 20 -6.45 -9.86 1.98
N LEU A 21 -5.14 -9.64 2.04
CA LEU A 21 -4.21 -10.00 0.97
C LEU A 21 -3.99 -11.52 0.85
N ALA A 22 -3.91 -12.25 1.97
CA ALA A 22 -3.71 -13.69 1.91
C ALA A 22 -4.94 -14.44 1.35
N PRO A 23 -6.19 -14.13 1.77
CA PRO A 23 -7.37 -14.71 1.14
C PRO A 23 -7.48 -14.39 -0.35
N ASP A 24 -7.19 -13.15 -0.77
CA ASP A 24 -7.17 -12.76 -2.20
C ASP A 24 -6.17 -13.61 -2.99
N ALA A 25 -4.92 -13.70 -2.52
CA ALA A 25 -3.88 -14.47 -3.20
C ALA A 25 -4.21 -15.97 -3.29
N LEU A 26 -4.71 -16.56 -2.20
CA LEU A 26 -5.12 -17.97 -2.18
C LEU A 26 -6.30 -18.22 -3.11
N TYR A 27 -7.26 -17.30 -3.18
CA TYR A 27 -8.38 -17.39 -4.11
C TYR A 27 -7.91 -17.27 -5.56
N GLN A 28 -7.03 -16.32 -5.89
CA GLN A 28 -6.50 -16.18 -7.25
C GLN A 28 -5.81 -17.46 -7.75
N TYR A 29 -5.18 -18.22 -6.85
CA TYR A 29 -4.55 -19.50 -7.19
C TYR A 29 -5.55 -20.66 -7.27
N SER A 30 -6.45 -20.77 -6.29
CA SER A 30 -7.31 -21.95 -6.12
C SER A 30 -8.70 -21.83 -6.74
N SER A 31 -9.17 -20.60 -6.99
CA SER A 31 -10.57 -20.25 -7.26
C SER A 31 -11.56 -20.80 -6.20
N ASP A 32 -11.09 -21.13 -4.99
CA ASP A 32 -11.94 -21.62 -3.91
C ASP A 32 -12.77 -20.48 -3.30
N ARG A 33 -14.00 -20.33 -3.80
CA ARG A 33 -14.96 -19.36 -3.24
C ARG A 33 -15.31 -19.67 -1.78
N GLY A 34 -15.33 -20.94 -1.37
CA GLY A 34 -15.61 -21.33 0.01
C GLY A 34 -14.54 -20.81 0.99
N LEU A 35 -13.28 -20.70 0.54
CA LEU A 35 -12.23 -20.03 1.30
C LEU A 35 -12.55 -18.55 1.55
N LEU A 36 -13.02 -17.82 0.53
CA LEU A 36 -13.41 -16.43 0.69
C LEU A 36 -14.60 -16.27 1.63
N GLU A 37 -15.58 -17.19 1.58
CA GLU A 37 -16.73 -17.18 2.48
C GLU A 37 -16.30 -17.36 3.95
N ARG A 38 -15.37 -18.29 4.22
CA ARG A 38 -14.82 -18.50 5.57
C ARG A 38 -13.99 -17.31 6.08
N GLN A 39 -13.31 -16.59 5.19
CA GLN A 39 -12.43 -15.46 5.54
C GLN A 39 -13.14 -14.10 5.53
N PHE A 40 -14.38 -14.04 5.05
CA PHE A 40 -15.09 -12.78 4.81
C PHE A 40 -15.17 -11.91 6.07
N GLU A 41 -15.59 -12.48 7.20
CA GLU A 41 -15.74 -11.71 8.44
C GLU A 41 -14.42 -11.12 8.91
N SER A 42 -13.30 -11.84 8.78
CA SER A 42 -11.98 -11.31 9.16
C SER A 42 -11.59 -10.10 8.28
N MET A 43 -11.83 -10.20 6.97
CA MET A 43 -11.56 -9.11 6.04
C MET A 43 -12.42 -7.88 6.33
N TYR A 44 -13.72 -8.10 6.57
CA TYR A 44 -14.69 -7.05 6.86
C TYR A 44 -14.37 -6.34 8.18
N THR A 45 -14.14 -7.10 9.25
CA THR A 45 -13.79 -6.56 10.58
C THR A 45 -12.51 -5.74 10.51
N TRP A 46 -11.48 -6.20 9.77
CA TRP A 46 -10.26 -5.42 9.60
C TRP A 46 -10.56 -4.02 9.05
N LEU A 47 -11.25 -3.93 7.91
CA LEU A 47 -11.50 -2.68 7.20
C LEU A 47 -12.45 -1.71 7.92
N GLU A 48 -13.46 -2.24 8.63
CA GLU A 48 -14.49 -1.42 9.27
C GLU A 48 -14.19 -1.07 10.73
N GLN A 49 -13.48 -1.94 11.46
CA GLN A 49 -13.39 -1.82 12.92
C GLN A 49 -11.96 -1.72 13.42
N VAL A 50 -10.99 -2.29 12.71
CA VAL A 50 -9.63 -2.42 13.23
C VAL A 50 -8.70 -1.35 12.67
N VAL A 51 -8.81 -1.00 11.38
CA VAL A 51 -8.02 0.10 10.80
C VAL A 51 -8.29 1.40 11.57
N ASP A 52 -7.23 2.04 12.08
CA ASP A 52 -7.32 3.27 12.87
C ASP A 52 -7.36 4.47 11.92
N ARG A 53 -8.59 4.88 11.55
CA ARG A 53 -8.81 5.94 10.56
C ARG A 53 -8.92 7.32 11.23
N ALA A 54 -8.34 8.32 10.58
CA ALA A 54 -8.64 9.72 10.81
C ALA A 54 -10.07 10.09 10.35
N PRO A 55 -10.60 11.27 10.70
CA PRO A 55 -11.94 11.70 10.27
C PRO A 55 -12.17 11.75 8.75
N ASP A 56 -11.11 11.92 7.95
CA ASP A 56 -11.19 11.88 6.48
C ASP A 56 -11.23 10.44 5.92
N GLY A 57 -11.04 9.43 6.78
CA GLY A 57 -11.07 8.01 6.45
C GLY A 57 -9.72 7.41 6.05
N LEU A 58 -8.66 8.21 5.93
CA LEU A 58 -7.29 7.72 5.76
C LEU A 58 -6.72 7.25 7.10
N TRP A 59 -5.54 6.63 7.12
CA TRP A 59 -4.88 6.27 8.37
C TRP A 59 -4.65 7.48 9.25
N ASN A 60 -4.87 7.30 10.55
CA ASN A 60 -4.58 8.30 11.56
C ASN A 60 -3.05 8.60 11.56
N PRO A 61 -2.63 9.84 11.25
CA PRO A 61 -1.22 10.19 11.12
C PRO A 61 -0.44 10.15 12.45
N GLU A 62 -1.14 10.12 13.58
CA GLU A 62 -0.52 10.00 14.91
C GLU A 62 -0.17 8.54 15.25
N LYS A 63 -0.62 7.58 14.44
CA LYS A 63 -0.40 6.16 14.70
C LYS A 63 0.89 5.70 14.08
N TRP A 64 1.64 4.94 14.86
CA TRP A 64 2.87 4.35 14.39
C TRP A 64 2.59 3.28 13.31
N GLN A 65 3.44 3.27 12.29
CA GLN A 65 3.38 2.33 11.17
C GLN A 65 4.80 1.82 10.90
N LEU A 66 4.89 0.52 10.60
CA LEU A 66 6.14 -0.18 10.29
C LEU A 66 6.61 0.09 8.83
N ALA A 67 5.63 0.32 7.93
CA ALA A 67 5.82 0.76 6.54
C ALA A 67 6.81 -0.06 5.71
N ASP A 68 7.92 0.51 5.23
CA ASP A 68 8.92 -0.22 4.44
C ASP A 68 10.06 -0.72 5.33
N TRP A 69 9.70 -1.61 6.26
CA TRP A 69 10.62 -2.19 7.25
C TRP A 69 11.88 -2.75 6.62
N LEU A 70 13.05 -2.45 7.21
CA LEU A 70 14.38 -2.81 6.70
C LEU A 70 14.76 -2.12 5.38
N ASP A 71 14.27 -0.89 5.16
CA ASP A 71 14.90 0.02 4.20
C ASP A 71 16.41 0.11 4.52
N PRO A 72 17.33 -0.14 3.56
CA PRO A 72 18.78 -0.09 3.78
C PRO A 72 19.32 1.26 4.30
N SER A 73 18.51 2.31 4.23
CA SER A 73 18.84 3.62 4.79
C SER A 73 18.32 3.86 6.21
N ALA A 74 17.51 2.94 6.76
CA ALA A 74 17.05 3.01 8.13
C ALA A 74 18.22 2.76 9.11
N PRO A 75 18.28 3.47 10.25
CA PRO A 75 19.26 3.19 11.30
C PRO A 75 19.14 1.75 11.80
N PRO A 76 20.24 1.02 12.06
CA PRO A 76 20.19 -0.33 12.61
C PRO A 76 19.39 -0.46 13.91
N GLU A 77 19.38 0.60 14.72
CA GLU A 77 18.64 0.73 15.98
C GLU A 77 17.17 1.14 15.81
N ASP A 78 16.74 1.57 14.61
CA ASP A 78 15.37 1.96 14.28
C ASP A 78 15.01 1.59 12.84
N THR A 79 14.88 0.28 12.60
CA THR A 79 14.70 -0.33 11.27
C THR A 79 13.36 -0.02 10.59
N GLY A 80 12.45 0.70 11.27
CA GLY A 80 11.19 1.22 10.72
C GLY A 80 11.24 2.68 10.30
N ASN A 81 12.37 3.36 10.54
CA ASN A 81 12.58 4.75 10.14
C ASN A 81 13.30 4.82 8.79
N GLY A 82 12.65 4.28 7.75
CA GLY A 82 13.14 4.31 6.38
C GLY A 82 12.98 5.67 5.71
N ARG A 83 13.41 5.79 4.44
CA ARG A 83 13.32 7.05 3.66
C ARG A 83 11.90 7.44 3.27
N THR A 84 10.96 6.50 3.34
CA THR A 84 9.60 6.72 2.87
C THR A 84 8.69 7.07 4.01
N ASP A 85 7.85 8.07 3.83
CA ASP A 85 6.84 8.43 4.83
C ASP A 85 5.96 7.22 5.16
N ASN A 86 5.94 6.84 6.44
CA ASN A 86 5.27 5.61 6.86
C ASN A 86 3.75 5.68 6.70
N ILE A 87 3.17 6.88 6.85
CA ILE A 87 1.73 7.12 6.70
C ILE A 87 1.33 7.11 5.23
N LEU A 88 2.17 7.59 4.32
CA LEU A 88 2.00 7.46 2.87
C LEU A 88 1.87 5.97 2.48
N VAL A 89 2.79 5.14 2.97
CA VAL A 89 2.75 3.69 2.70
C VAL A 89 1.48 3.06 3.26
N ALA A 90 1.11 3.39 4.50
CA ALA A 90 -0.11 2.88 5.11
C ALA A 90 -1.38 3.29 4.33
N ASN A 91 -1.45 4.55 3.89
CA ASN A 91 -2.55 5.05 3.07
C ASN A 91 -2.61 4.38 1.69
N ALA A 92 -1.45 4.15 1.06
CA ALA A 92 -1.38 3.45 -0.22
C ALA A 92 -1.93 2.02 -0.11
N TYR A 93 -1.58 1.32 0.96
CA TYR A 93 -2.11 -0.01 1.24
C TYR A 93 -3.59 0.00 1.58
N LEU A 94 -4.07 0.94 2.40
CA LEU A 94 -5.48 1.07 2.71
C LEU A 94 -6.34 1.22 1.45
N VAL A 95 -5.92 2.07 0.51
CA VAL A 95 -6.58 2.21 -0.80
C VAL A 95 -6.59 0.87 -1.54
N TYR A 96 -5.43 0.21 -1.62
CA TYR A 96 -5.29 -1.06 -2.33
C TYR A 96 -6.19 -2.15 -1.76
N ILE A 97 -6.14 -2.41 -0.45
CA ILE A 97 -6.93 -3.47 0.19
C ILE A 97 -8.43 -3.17 0.17
N THR A 98 -8.84 -1.90 0.21
CA THR A 98 -10.25 -1.51 0.09
C THR A 98 -10.80 -1.86 -1.30
N LEU A 99 -10.03 -1.59 -2.36
CA LEU A 99 -10.39 -1.95 -3.74
C LEU A 99 -10.33 -3.47 -3.98
N VAL A 100 -9.38 -4.19 -3.37
CA VAL A 100 -9.34 -5.66 -3.40
C VAL A 100 -10.59 -6.23 -2.73
N PHE A 101 -10.93 -5.75 -1.53
CA PHE A 101 -12.10 -6.22 -0.79
C PHE A 101 -13.42 -5.98 -1.54
N SER A 102 -13.55 -4.86 -2.24
CA SER A 102 -14.68 -4.60 -3.16
C SER A 102 -14.82 -5.68 -4.24
N LYS A 103 -13.71 -6.10 -4.86
CA LYS A 103 -13.70 -7.17 -5.88
C LYS A 103 -14.08 -8.52 -5.26
N LEU A 104 -13.55 -8.84 -4.08
CA LEU A 104 -13.90 -10.07 -3.37
C LEU A 104 -15.38 -10.09 -2.96
N CYS A 105 -15.95 -8.95 -2.54
CA CYS A 105 -17.39 -8.84 -2.29
C CYS A 105 -18.20 -9.15 -3.56
N SER A 106 -17.73 -8.72 -4.73
CA SER A 106 -18.39 -9.03 -6.01
C SER A 106 -18.37 -10.53 -6.31
N VAL A 107 -17.22 -11.20 -6.09
CA VAL A 107 -17.07 -12.66 -6.24
C VAL A 107 -18.05 -13.42 -5.32
N LEU A 108 -18.21 -12.93 -4.08
CA LEU A 108 -19.12 -13.51 -3.08
C LEU A 108 -20.60 -13.17 -3.31
N GLY A 109 -20.93 -12.37 -4.33
CA GLY A 109 -22.30 -11.92 -4.60
C GLY A 109 -22.81 -10.83 -3.63
N LYS A 110 -21.94 -10.25 -2.81
CA LYS A 110 -22.26 -9.17 -1.84
C LYS A 110 -22.25 -7.81 -2.55
N ARG A 111 -23.20 -7.61 -3.47
CA ARG A 111 -23.23 -6.48 -4.42
C ARG A 111 -23.21 -5.10 -3.76
N GLU A 112 -23.99 -4.89 -2.70
CA GLU A 112 -24.05 -3.60 -2.00
C GLU A 112 -22.70 -3.22 -1.38
N LEU A 113 -22.05 -4.17 -0.71
CA LEU A 113 -20.72 -3.97 -0.15
C LEU A 113 -19.67 -3.76 -1.25
N ALA A 114 -19.75 -4.50 -2.35
CA ALA A 114 -18.86 -4.29 -3.49
C ALA A 114 -18.92 -2.84 -4.00
N VAL A 115 -20.12 -2.29 -4.18
CA VAL A 115 -20.31 -0.89 -4.60
C VAL A 115 -19.82 0.09 -3.53
N LYS A 116 -20.16 -0.12 -2.25
CA LYS A 116 -19.72 0.70 -1.12
C LYS A 116 -18.19 0.85 -1.10
N TYR A 117 -17.46 -0.26 -1.13
CA TYR A 117 -16.00 -0.24 -1.03
C TYR A 117 -15.31 0.17 -2.32
N ALA A 118 -15.94 0.00 -3.48
CA ALA A 118 -15.42 0.58 -4.72
C ALA A 118 -15.42 2.12 -4.62
N GLN A 119 -16.53 2.69 -4.16
CA GLN A 119 -16.66 4.14 -3.97
C GLN A 119 -15.73 4.65 -2.86
N ASP A 120 -15.61 3.95 -1.74
CA ASP A 120 -14.69 4.34 -0.67
C ASP A 120 -13.24 4.26 -1.13
N GLY A 121 -12.84 3.20 -1.82
CA GLY A 121 -11.49 3.05 -2.36
C GLY A 121 -11.10 4.19 -3.31
N GLU A 122 -11.99 4.57 -4.24
CA GLU A 122 -11.73 5.70 -5.14
C GLU A 122 -11.73 7.05 -4.42
N ARG A 123 -12.59 7.23 -3.40
CA ARG A 123 -12.58 8.44 -2.56
C ARG A 123 -11.26 8.58 -1.79
N LEU A 124 -10.80 7.51 -1.14
CA LEU A 124 -9.53 7.48 -0.41
C LEU A 124 -8.34 7.70 -1.34
N LYS A 125 -8.37 7.09 -2.54
CA LYS A 125 -7.37 7.31 -3.58
C LYS A 125 -7.30 8.79 -3.99
N ALA A 126 -8.43 9.45 -4.20
CA ALA A 126 -8.46 10.87 -4.53
C ALA A 126 -7.91 11.76 -3.39
N LEU A 127 -8.18 11.41 -2.13
CA LEU A 127 -7.60 12.10 -0.97
C LEU A 127 -6.08 11.92 -0.89
N LEU A 128 -5.60 10.69 -1.08
CA LEU A 128 -4.17 10.38 -1.11
C LEU A 128 -3.47 11.14 -2.23
N GLN A 129 -4.03 11.14 -3.44
CA GLN A 129 -3.51 11.89 -4.58
C GLN A 129 -3.35 13.37 -4.24
N ARG A 130 -4.40 14.01 -3.71
CA ARG A 130 -4.35 15.43 -3.30
C ARG A 130 -3.29 15.71 -2.25
N ARG A 131 -3.05 14.78 -1.33
CA ARG A 131 -2.12 14.96 -0.20
C ARG A 131 -0.66 14.72 -0.58
N TYR A 132 -0.40 13.83 -1.52
CA TYR A 132 0.96 13.32 -1.75
C TYR A 132 1.46 13.45 -3.19
N ILE A 133 0.61 13.74 -4.18
CA ILE A 133 0.99 13.79 -5.59
C ILE A 133 0.74 15.19 -6.15
N THR A 134 1.78 15.85 -6.67
CA THR A 134 1.65 17.17 -7.30
C THR A 134 0.98 17.08 -8.67
N ALA A 135 0.53 18.21 -9.21
CA ALA A 135 -0.08 18.29 -10.53
C ALA A 135 0.86 17.78 -11.66
N GLU A 136 2.17 17.88 -11.47
CA GLU A 136 3.20 17.41 -12.40
C GLU A 136 3.55 15.92 -12.22
N GLY A 137 3.04 15.28 -11.16
CA GLY A 137 3.25 13.86 -10.88
C GLY A 137 4.38 13.56 -9.88
N ASN A 138 4.91 14.57 -9.18
CA ASN A 138 5.92 14.35 -8.14
C ASN A 138 5.27 13.81 -6.86
N LEU A 139 5.92 12.84 -6.22
CA LEU A 139 5.46 12.25 -4.96
C LEU A 139 6.19 12.92 -3.78
N MET A 140 5.46 13.38 -2.75
CA MET A 140 6.04 14.12 -1.61
C MET A 140 7.22 13.39 -0.94
N SER A 141 7.12 12.07 -0.73
CA SER A 141 8.23 11.22 -0.29
C SER A 141 8.79 10.44 -1.49
N THR A 142 9.56 11.14 -2.33
CA THR A 142 10.17 10.54 -3.54
C THR A 142 11.33 9.62 -3.15
N SER A 143 10.99 8.38 -2.84
CA SER A 143 11.92 7.26 -2.78
C SER A 143 11.59 6.26 -3.89
N GLN A 144 12.49 5.29 -4.12
CA GLN A 144 12.08 4.13 -4.92
C GLN A 144 10.78 3.62 -4.30
N THR A 145 10.78 3.47 -2.97
CA THR A 145 9.70 3.06 -2.06
C THR A 145 8.35 3.78 -2.09
N GLY A 146 8.29 5.06 -2.41
CA GLY A 146 7.02 5.72 -2.66
C GLY A 146 6.50 5.43 -4.07
N LEU A 147 7.37 5.59 -5.07
CA LEU A 147 6.97 5.63 -6.49
C LEU A 147 6.43 4.31 -7.03
N GLY A 148 7.14 3.20 -6.83
CA GLY A 148 6.65 1.85 -7.17
C GLY A 148 5.29 1.46 -6.55
N PHE A 149 4.94 1.86 -5.31
CA PHE A 149 3.60 1.61 -4.74
C PHE A 149 2.56 2.47 -5.46
N ALA A 150 2.86 3.77 -5.62
CA ALA A 150 1.98 4.69 -6.31
C ALA A 150 1.69 4.25 -7.76
N ILE A 151 2.67 3.67 -8.45
CA ILE A 151 2.52 3.09 -9.78
C ILE A 151 1.74 1.77 -9.71
N ARG A 152 2.19 0.80 -8.90
CA ARG A 152 1.66 -0.56 -8.87
C ARG A 152 0.22 -0.66 -8.36
N PHE A 153 -0.15 0.20 -7.42
CA PHE A 153 -1.52 0.29 -6.89
C PHE A 153 -2.40 1.23 -7.73
N GLY A 154 -1.87 1.77 -8.84
CA GLY A 154 -2.63 2.67 -9.72
C GLY A 154 -3.07 3.94 -9.02
N LEU A 155 -2.26 4.48 -8.11
CA LEU A 155 -2.57 5.71 -7.35
C LEU A 155 -2.38 6.96 -8.19
N TYR A 156 -1.65 6.90 -9.31
CA TYR A 156 -1.63 8.00 -10.26
C TYR A 156 -2.97 8.08 -11.02
N PRO A 157 -3.54 9.29 -11.20
CA PRO A 157 -4.65 9.53 -12.10
C PRO A 157 -4.41 8.94 -13.49
N GLU A 158 -5.47 8.82 -14.29
CA GLU A 158 -5.33 8.33 -15.66
C GLU A 158 -4.53 9.25 -16.60
N ASN A 159 -4.02 10.36 -16.08
CA ASN A 159 -3.07 11.24 -16.74
C ASN A 159 -1.73 10.53 -17.02
N LYS A 160 -1.47 10.28 -18.31
CA LYS A 160 -0.22 9.65 -18.79
C LYS A 160 1.03 10.46 -18.42
N GLU A 161 0.96 11.79 -18.37
CA GLU A 161 2.12 12.63 -18.10
C GLU A 161 2.59 12.52 -16.65
N GLN A 162 1.68 12.47 -15.68
CA GLN A 162 2.06 12.26 -14.28
C GLN A 162 2.73 10.90 -14.06
N ARG A 163 2.20 9.84 -14.69
CA ARG A 163 2.81 8.51 -14.67
C ARG A 163 4.19 8.49 -15.32
N LYS A 164 4.37 9.23 -16.41
CA LYS A 164 5.67 9.39 -17.08
C LYS A 164 6.68 10.13 -16.20
N THR A 165 6.27 11.18 -15.49
CA THR A 165 7.11 11.87 -14.50
C THR A 165 7.55 10.90 -13.39
N ALA A 166 6.60 10.13 -12.85
CA ALA A 166 6.88 9.13 -11.81
C ALA A 166 7.85 8.04 -12.30
N GLY A 167 7.64 7.53 -13.52
CA GLY A 167 8.52 6.53 -14.13
C GLY A 167 9.94 7.04 -14.36
N LYS A 168 10.10 8.27 -14.87
CA LYS A 168 11.41 8.93 -15.01
C LYS A 168 12.10 9.13 -13.66
N ALA A 169 11.36 9.54 -12.63
CA ALA A 169 11.89 9.69 -11.29
C ALA A 169 12.37 8.35 -10.71
N LEU A 170 11.62 7.26 -10.94
CA LEU A 170 12.00 5.92 -10.49
C LEU A 170 13.25 5.40 -11.22
N ASP A 171 13.34 5.56 -12.55
CA ASP A 171 14.54 5.20 -13.34
C ASP A 171 15.77 5.97 -12.84
N ARG A 172 15.65 7.28 -12.62
CA ARG A 172 16.73 8.09 -12.05
C ARG A 172 17.18 7.57 -10.69
N LEU A 173 16.25 7.25 -9.79
CA LEU A 173 16.58 6.73 -8.45
C LEU A 173 17.24 5.34 -8.52
N ALA A 174 16.81 4.48 -9.43
CA ALA A 174 17.45 3.18 -9.66
C ALA A 174 18.91 3.36 -10.13
N ARG A 175 19.15 4.27 -11.08
CA ARG A 175 20.50 4.60 -11.56
C ARG A 175 21.38 5.19 -10.48
N THR A 176 20.87 6.14 -9.69
CA THR A 176 21.61 6.75 -8.58
C THR A 176 21.98 5.73 -7.50
N ALA A 177 21.11 4.74 -7.26
CA ALA A 177 21.40 3.61 -6.38
C ALA A 177 22.36 2.56 -7.00
N ARG A 178 22.88 2.81 -8.21
CA ARG A 178 23.70 1.85 -9.00
C ARG A 178 23.00 0.50 -9.15
N PHE A 179 21.67 0.53 -9.33
CA PHE A 179 20.80 -0.65 -9.43
C PHE A 179 20.79 -1.56 -8.18
N HIS A 180 21.27 -1.08 -7.03
CA HIS A 180 21.07 -1.78 -5.76
C HIS A 180 19.64 -1.61 -5.28
N ILE A 181 19.10 -2.67 -4.69
CA ILE A 181 17.81 -2.64 -4.00
C ILE A 181 17.96 -1.69 -2.81
N SER A 182 17.22 -0.59 -2.85
CA SER A 182 17.19 0.41 -1.77
C SER A 182 15.80 0.45 -1.12
N THR A 183 15.23 -0.72 -0.86
CA THR A 183 13.84 -0.90 -0.41
C THR A 183 13.76 -2.01 0.63
N GLY A 184 12.83 -1.87 1.56
CA GLY A 184 12.53 -2.86 2.59
C GLY A 184 11.59 -3.99 2.16
N PHE A 185 11.05 -4.68 3.15
CA PHE A 185 10.22 -5.89 3.01
C PHE A 185 8.94 -5.66 2.21
N ALA A 186 8.30 -4.51 2.38
CA ALA A 186 7.01 -4.22 1.76
C ALA A 186 7.09 -4.16 0.23
N ARG A 187 8.31 -4.07 -0.32
CA ARG A 187 8.53 -3.62 -1.68
C ARG A 187 9.50 -4.43 -2.51
N THR A 188 10.43 -5.14 -1.88
CA THR A 188 11.34 -6.06 -2.58
C THR A 188 10.60 -6.96 -3.60
N PRO A 189 9.38 -7.49 -3.36
CA PRO A 189 8.65 -8.25 -4.37
C PRO A 189 8.00 -7.43 -5.50
N LEU A 190 7.81 -6.11 -5.35
CA LEU A 190 7.03 -5.28 -6.28
C LEU A 190 7.86 -4.49 -7.30
N ILE A 191 9.15 -4.25 -7.06
CA ILE A 191 10.01 -3.47 -7.97
C ILE A 191 10.07 -4.07 -9.39
N PRO A 192 10.32 -5.37 -9.58
CA PRO A 192 10.44 -5.94 -10.93
C PRO A 192 9.15 -5.75 -11.75
N HIS A 193 7.99 -5.86 -11.08
CA HIS A 193 6.68 -5.65 -11.71
C HIS A 193 6.46 -4.18 -12.08
N ALA A 194 6.74 -3.24 -11.15
CA ALA A 194 6.58 -1.81 -11.42
C ALA A 194 7.48 -1.31 -12.57
N LEU A 195 8.73 -1.79 -12.66
CA LEU A 195 9.63 -1.48 -13.77
C LEU A 195 9.12 -2.05 -15.11
N SER A 196 8.57 -3.27 -15.08
CA SER A 196 7.96 -3.88 -16.26
C SER A 196 6.75 -3.09 -16.74
N ASP A 197 5.90 -2.61 -15.84
CA ASP A 197 4.71 -1.81 -16.17
C ASP A 197 5.07 -0.46 -16.80
N ILE A 198 6.15 0.20 -16.33
CA ILE A 198 6.67 1.43 -16.95
C ILE A 198 7.18 1.16 -18.37
N SER A 199 7.86 0.04 -18.60
CA SER A 199 8.43 -0.29 -19.92
C SER A 199 7.39 -0.64 -20.99
N ARG A 200 6.14 -0.86 -20.60
CA ARG A 200 5.01 -1.20 -21.47
C ARG A 200 4.07 -0.02 -21.76
N ALA A 201 4.32 1.15 -21.16
CA ALA A 201 3.53 2.37 -21.33
C ALA A 201 4.20 3.36 -22.30
#